data_AF-A0A345YFW0-F1
#
_entry.id   AF-A0A345YFW0-F1
#
_cell.length_a   1.000
_cell.length_b   1.000
_cell.length_c   1.000
_cell.angle_alpha   90.00
_cell.angle_beta   90.00
_cell.angle_gamma   90.00
#
_symmetry.space_group_name_H-M   'P 1'
#
loop_
_entity.id
_entity.type
_entity.pdbx_description
1 polymer ?
#
loop_
_entity_poly.entity_id
_entity_poly.type
_entity_poly.pdbx_seq_one_letter_code
_entity_poly.pdbx_strand_id
1 'polypeptide(L)'
;MQIVRTIVWALLLFALLAFSFFNWKPVEVQIWSNLVLETKLPALVIVAFLLGLVPMWLLHRASKWRAARRISALETATNRLATPAPAPVAKDAPVPGAPDAQGQASASAPNNPVDPEPSKPA
;
A
#
# COMPACT_ATOMS: atom_id res chain seq x y z
N MET A 1 -19.65 -12.55 13.00
CA MET A 1 -19.96 -11.48 12.02
C MET A 1 -20.27 -11.97 10.61
N GLN A 2 -19.82 -13.16 10.19
CA GLN A 2 -20.00 -13.60 8.80
C GLN A 2 -21.47 -13.85 8.42
N ILE A 3 -22.26 -14.52 9.29
CA ILE A 3 -23.70 -14.73 9.08
C ILE A 3 -24.46 -13.40 9.00
N VAL A 4 -24.20 -12.48 9.93
CA VAL A 4 -24.87 -11.16 9.93
C VAL A 4 -24.55 -10.41 8.64
N ARG A 5 -23.27 -10.41 8.24
CA ARG A 5 -22.83 -9.81 6.97
C ARG A 5 -23.53 -10.45 5.77
N THR A 6 -23.65 -11.78 5.71
CA THR A 6 -24.33 -12.45 4.59
C THR A 6 -25.82 -12.14 4.57
N ILE A 7 -26.50 -12.09 5.72
CA ILE A 7 -27.92 -11.72 5.80
C ILE A 7 -28.13 -10.29 5.31
N VAL A 8 -27.31 -9.34 5.77
CA VAL A 8 -27.38 -7.94 5.32
C VAL A 8 -27.18 -7.83 3.81
N TRP A 9 -26.18 -8.52 3.26
CA TRP A 9 -25.95 -8.51 1.81
C TRP A 9 -27.08 -9.20 1.03
N ALA A 10 -27.65 -10.29 1.56
CA ALA A 10 -28.78 -10.97 0.94
C ALA A 10 -30.04 -10.09 0.93
N LEU A 11 -30.35 -9.41 2.04
CA LEU A 11 -31.45 -8.45 2.12
C LEU A 11 -31.24 -7.26 1.18
N LEU A 12 -30.02 -6.72 1.12
CA LEU A 12 -29.68 -5.63 0.22
C LEU A 12 -29.83 -6.05 -1.25
N LEU A 13 -29.36 -7.26 -1.60
CA LEU A 13 -29.53 -7.82 -2.94
C LEU A 13 -31.01 -8.01 -3.28
N PHE A 14 -31.79 -8.61 -2.38
CA PHE A 14 -33.22 -8.80 -2.57
C PHE A 14 -33.97 -7.46 -2.75
N ALA A 15 -33.64 -6.46 -1.92
CA ALA A 15 -34.20 -5.11 -2.03
C ALA A 15 -33.84 -4.46 -3.38
N LEU A 16 -32.61 -4.62 -3.85
CA LEU A 16 -32.17 -4.11 -5.15
C LEU A 16 -32.92 -4.78 -6.30
N LEU A 17 -33.12 -6.11 -6.23
CA LEU A 17 -33.87 -6.85 -7.25
C LEU A 17 -35.34 -6.43 -7.27
N ALA A 18 -35.99 -6.35 -6.09
CA ALA A 18 -37.36 -5.90 -5.98
C ALA A 18 -37.52 -4.47 -6.52
N PHE A 19 -36.64 -3.55 -6.10
CA PHE A 19 -36.59 -2.19 -6.63
C PHE A 19 -36.47 -2.20 -8.15
N SER A 20 -35.54 -2.99 -8.70
CA SER A 20 -35.33 -3.08 -10.15
C SER A 20 -36.56 -3.58 -10.87
N PHE A 21 -37.19 -4.65 -10.39
CA PHE A 21 -38.38 -5.24 -10.99
C PHE A 21 -39.56 -4.24 -11.01
N PHE A 22 -39.84 -3.59 -9.87
CA PHE A 22 -40.93 -2.62 -9.77
C PHE A 22 -40.65 -1.30 -10.51
N ASN A 23 -39.38 -0.99 -10.75
CA ASN A 23 -38.95 0.26 -11.39
C ASN A 23 -38.35 0.03 -12.78
N TRP A 24 -38.86 -0.95 -13.54
CA TRP A 24 -38.40 -1.24 -14.91
C TRP A 24 -38.86 -0.21 -15.95
N LYS A 25 -38.76 1.07 -15.61
CA LYS A 25 -39.18 2.20 -16.44
C LYS A 25 -37.99 2.70 -17.28
N PRO A 26 -38.19 2.97 -18.58
CA PRO A 26 -37.20 3.68 -19.38
C PRO A 26 -37.04 5.10 -18.85
N VAL A 27 -35.80 5.57 -18.80
CA VAL A 27 -35.42 6.90 -18.36
C VAL A 27 -34.45 7.47 -19.39
N GLU A 28 -34.87 8.58 -19.98
CA GLU A 28 -34.06 9.37 -20.88
C GLU A 28 -33.13 10.26 -20.06
N VAL A 29 -31.82 10.07 -20.24
CA VAL A 29 -30.80 10.95 -19.66
C VAL A 29 -30.15 11.74 -20.79
N GLN A 30 -30.43 13.04 -20.85
CA GLN A 30 -29.75 13.94 -21.77
C GLN A 30 -28.38 14.30 -21.21
N ILE A 31 -27.32 13.83 -21.85
CA ILE A 31 -25.94 14.10 -21.42
C ILE A 31 -25.41 15.37 -22.12
N TRP A 32 -25.83 15.60 -23.36
CA TRP A 32 -25.60 16.82 -24.15
C TRP A 32 -26.82 17.11 -25.04
N SER A 33 -26.87 18.30 -25.65
CA SER A 33 -27.99 18.76 -26.48
C SER A 33 -28.36 17.84 -27.65
N ASN A 34 -27.47 16.97 -28.11
CA ASN A 34 -27.74 15.98 -29.16
C ASN A 34 -27.48 14.53 -28.72
N LEU A 35 -27.27 14.26 -27.43
CA LEU A 35 -27.00 12.91 -26.93
C LEU A 35 -27.93 12.54 -25.78
N VAL A 36 -28.95 11.76 -26.12
CA VAL A 36 -29.91 11.18 -25.18
C VAL A 36 -29.56 9.72 -24.98
N LEU A 37 -29.26 9.35 -23.73
CA LEU A 37 -29.02 7.98 -23.35
C LEU A 37 -30.28 7.41 -22.69
N GLU A 38 -30.93 6.51 -23.40
CA GLU A 38 -32.06 5.72 -22.93
C GLU A 38 -31.55 4.58 -22.05
N THR A 39 -31.67 4.74 -20.73
CA THR A 39 -31.30 3.67 -19.77
C THR A 39 -32.45 3.39 -18.83
N LYS A 40 -32.47 2.21 -18.20
CA LYS A 40 -33.50 1.88 -17.21
C LYS A 40 -33.16 2.55 -15.88
N LEU A 41 -34.18 3.00 -15.16
CA LEU A 41 -34.02 3.58 -13.82
C LEU A 41 -33.12 2.75 -12.88
N PRO A 42 -33.26 1.41 -12.77
CA PRO A 42 -32.38 0.61 -11.92
C PRO A 42 -30.90 0.66 -12.33
N ALA A 43 -30.61 0.78 -13.63
CA ALA A 43 -29.22 0.87 -14.10
C ALA A 43 -28.57 2.17 -13.58
N LEU A 44 -29.29 3.30 -13.64
CA LEU A 44 -28.83 4.57 -13.09
C LEU A 44 -28.55 4.48 -11.59
N VAL A 45 -29.45 3.86 -10.83
CA VAL A 45 -29.28 3.70 -9.37
C VAL A 45 -28.03 2.90 -9.06
N ILE A 46 -27.80 1.79 -9.78
CA ILE A 46 -26.61 0.96 -9.61
C ILE A 46 -25.35 1.76 -9.95
N VAL A 47 -25.34 2.48 -11.08
CA VAL A 47 -24.19 3.29 -11.50
C VAL A 47 -23.89 4.41 -10.51
N ALA A 48 -24.89 5.15 -10.07
CA ALA A 48 -24.72 6.21 -9.07
C ALA A 48 -24.22 5.65 -7.73
N PHE A 49 -24.76 4.50 -7.31
CA PHE A 49 -24.30 3.81 -6.11
C PHE A 49 -22.84 3.36 -6.23
N LEU A 50 -22.45 2.78 -7.36
CA LEU A 50 -21.06 2.38 -7.64
C LEU A 50 -20.14 3.61 -7.66
N LEU A 51 -20.55 4.71 -8.29
CA LEU A 51 -19.76 5.94 -8.32
C LEU A 51 -19.51 6.51 -6.92
N GLY A 52 -20.46 6.39 -5.99
CA GLY A 52 -20.26 6.75 -4.59
C GLY A 52 -19.43 5.71 -3.81
N LEU A 53 -19.67 4.42 -4.05
CA LEU A 53 -19.08 3.34 -3.25
C LEU A 53 -17.63 3.02 -3.65
N VAL A 54 -17.32 2.97 -4.94
CA VAL A 54 -16.00 2.58 -5.47
C VAL A 54 -14.86 3.43 -4.90
N PRO A 55 -14.91 4.79 -4.92
CA PRO A 55 -13.83 5.60 -4.38
C PRO A 55 -13.66 5.38 -2.86
N MET A 56 -14.76 5.31 -2.12
CA MET A 56 -14.72 5.06 -0.67
C MET A 56 -14.16 3.68 -0.33
N TRP A 57 -14.58 2.66 -1.06
CA TRP A 57 -14.09 1.29 -0.92
C TRP A 57 -12.60 1.18 -1.26
N LEU A 58 -12.14 1.86 -2.31
CA LEU A 58 -10.74 1.86 -2.73
C LEU A 58 -9.85 2.52 -1.66
N LEU A 59 -10.29 3.64 -1.07
CA LEU A 59 -9.59 4.28 0.05
C LEU A 59 -9.48 3.35 1.26
N HIS A 60 -10.58 2.69 1.63
CA HIS A 60 -10.58 1.72 2.74
C HIS A 60 -9.68 0.50 2.46
N ARG A 61 -9.64 0.03 1.22
CA ARG A 61 -8.76 -1.07 0.81
C ARG A 61 -7.29 -0.64 0.85
N ALA A 62 -6.99 0.55 0.36
CA ALA A 62 -5.63 1.10 0.33
C ALA A 62 -5.09 1.34 1.75
N SER A 63 -5.91 1.85 2.68
CA SER A 63 -5.49 2.06 4.07
C SER A 63 -5.13 0.74 4.77
N LYS A 64 -5.96 -0.30 4.61
CA LYS A 64 -5.67 -1.65 5.10
C LYS A 64 -4.39 -2.22 4.50
N TRP A 65 -4.19 -2.05 3.20
CA TRP A 65 -2.99 -2.52 2.52
C TRP A 65 -1.72 -1.83 3.03
N ARG A 66 -1.75 -0.51 3.21
CA ARG A 66 -0.63 0.25 3.78
C ARG A 66 -0.31 -0.19 5.21
N ALA A 67 -1.33 -0.38 6.05
CA ALA A 67 -1.14 -0.84 7.42
C ALA A 67 -0.48 -2.22 7.46
N ALA A 68 -0.99 -3.19 6.69
CA ALA A 68 -0.40 -4.52 6.60
C ALA A 68 1.08 -4.48 6.17
N ARG A 69 1.41 -3.67 5.15
CA ARG A 69 2.79 -3.54 4.66
C ARG A 69 3.74 -2.96 5.71
N ARG A 70 3.28 -1.98 6.49
CA ARG A 70 4.06 -1.40 7.60
C ARG A 70 4.30 -2.42 8.71
N ILE A 71 3.27 -3.19 9.08
CA ILE A 71 3.37 -4.25 10.08
C ILE A 71 4.41 -5.29 9.63
N SER A 72 4.31 -5.80 8.41
CA SER A 72 5.28 -6.79 7.91
C SER A 72 6.72 -6.25 7.86
N ALA A 73 6.90 -4.97 7.54
CA ALA A 73 8.22 -4.34 7.56
C ALA A 73 8.80 -4.26 8.99
N LEU A 74 7.97 -3.90 9.97
CA LEU A 74 8.36 -3.88 11.38
C LEU A 74 8.67 -5.28 11.90
N GLU A 75 7.84 -6.26 11.60
CA GLU A 75 8.08 -7.67 11.94
C GLU A 75 9.42 -8.16 11.38
N THR A 76 9.72 -7.84 10.12
CA THR A 76 10.99 -8.21 9.49
C THR A 76 12.17 -7.51 10.16
N ALA A 77 12.05 -6.23 10.51
CA ALA A 77 13.10 -5.48 11.19
C ALA A 77 13.35 -6.01 12.61
N THR A 78 12.30 -6.27 13.38
CA THR A 78 12.39 -6.87 14.71
C THR A 78 13.01 -8.26 14.65
N ASN A 79 12.63 -9.10 13.68
CA ASN A 79 13.20 -10.44 13.54
C ASN A 79 14.70 -10.40 13.19
N ARG A 80 15.13 -9.45 12.35
CA ARG A 80 16.56 -9.22 12.06
C ARG A 80 17.35 -8.76 13.29
N LEU A 81 16.75 -7.95 14.16
CA LEU A 81 17.38 -7.49 15.40
C LEU A 81 17.43 -8.59 16.46
N ALA A 82 16.44 -9.50 16.48
CA ALA A 82 16.35 -10.62 17.41
C ALA A 82 17.20 -11.83 16.97
N THR A 83 17.57 -11.92 15.69
CA THR A 83 18.45 -12.97 15.17
C THR A 83 19.91 -12.57 15.36
N PRO A 84 20.71 -13.29 16.17
CA PRO A 84 22.14 -13.03 16.30
C PRO A 84 22.83 -13.14 14.94
N ALA A 85 23.73 -12.20 14.62
CA ALA A 85 24.55 -12.27 13.41
C ALA A 85 25.30 -13.62 13.38
N PRO A 86 25.35 -14.32 12.23
CA PRO A 86 26.18 -15.52 12.12
C PRO A 86 27.62 -15.15 12.48
N ALA A 87 28.21 -15.87 13.43
CA ALA A 87 29.61 -15.68 13.78
C ALA A 87 30.46 -15.84 12.51
N PRO A 88 31.44 -14.96 12.25
CA PRO A 88 32.29 -15.09 11.08
C PRO A 88 33.02 -16.43 11.20
N VAL A 89 32.77 -17.34 10.26
CA VAL A 89 33.61 -18.53 10.08
C VAL A 89 35.02 -18.01 9.82
N ALA A 90 35.91 -18.30 10.77
CA ALA A 90 37.32 -17.99 10.67
C ALA A 90 37.82 -18.53 9.33
N LYS A 91 38.35 -17.65 8.49
CA LYS A 91 39.12 -18.03 7.31
C LYS A 91 40.24 -18.95 7.79
N ASP A 92 40.29 -20.16 7.24
CA ASP A 92 41.44 -21.04 7.38
C ASP A 92 42.71 -20.24 7.08
N ALA A 93 43.54 -20.10 8.12
CA ALA A 93 44.89 -19.60 8.00
C ALA A 93 45.82 -20.79 7.75
N PRO A 94 46.71 -20.73 6.76
CA PRO A 94 48.01 -21.36 6.85
C PRO A 94 49.05 -20.34 7.31
N VAL A 95 49.79 -20.76 8.34
CA VAL A 95 50.86 -20.04 9.05
C VAL A 95 52.18 -20.09 8.21
N PRO A 96 53.33 -19.59 8.71
CA PRO A 96 54.00 -18.34 8.34
C PRO A 96 55.28 -18.52 7.49
N GLY A 97 55.59 -17.54 6.63
CA GLY A 97 56.89 -17.39 5.98
C GLY A 97 57.30 -15.92 6.03
N ALA A 98 58.47 -15.65 6.61
CA ALA A 98 58.97 -14.33 7.00
C ALA A 98 59.57 -13.51 5.83
N PRO A 99 60.22 -12.37 6.11
CA PRO A 99 59.71 -11.01 6.01
C PRO A 99 60.26 -10.29 4.76
N ASP A 100 59.64 -9.20 4.30
CA ASP A 100 60.41 -8.08 3.74
C ASP A 100 59.58 -6.80 3.54
N ALA A 101 60.24 -5.70 3.86
CA ALA A 101 60.01 -4.31 3.45
C ALA A 101 58.73 -3.58 3.93
N GLN A 102 58.89 -2.90 5.06
CA GLN A 102 58.17 -1.68 5.41
C GLN A 102 58.19 -0.68 4.23
N GLY A 103 57.01 -0.18 3.86
CA GLY A 103 56.89 0.91 2.90
C GLY A 103 55.47 1.46 2.84
N GLN A 104 55.32 2.72 3.23
CA GLN A 104 54.16 3.59 2.98
C GLN A 104 52.97 3.46 3.94
N ALA A 105 53.22 3.95 5.15
CA ALA A 105 52.24 4.78 5.83
C ALA A 105 51.98 6.04 4.99
N SER A 106 50.79 6.15 4.40
CA SER A 106 50.18 7.43 4.05
C SER A 106 48.68 7.32 4.29
N ALA A 107 48.27 7.94 5.40
CA ALA A 107 46.90 8.05 5.85
C ALA A 107 46.01 8.64 4.75
N SER A 108 45.01 7.87 4.30
CA SER A 108 43.89 8.43 3.56
C SER A 108 42.86 8.90 4.59
N ALA A 109 42.94 10.17 4.96
CA ALA A 109 41.95 10.84 5.80
C ALA A 109 40.56 10.81 5.10
N PRO A 110 39.47 10.53 5.83
CA PRO A 110 38.14 10.59 5.24
C PRO A 110 37.71 12.06 5.06
N ASN A 111 37.53 12.48 3.81
CA ASN A 111 36.91 13.75 3.48
C ASN A 111 35.42 13.68 3.84
N ASN A 112 35.05 14.22 4.99
CA ASN A 112 33.65 14.40 5.39
C ASN A 112 33.31 15.90 5.28
N PRO A 113 32.52 16.34 4.30
CA PRO A 113 31.96 17.69 4.31
C PRO A 113 30.85 17.72 5.36
N VAL A 114 31.14 18.32 6.51
CA VAL A 114 30.12 18.73 7.49
C VAL A 114 29.51 20.02 6.93
N ASP A 115 28.32 19.94 6.35
CA ASP A 115 27.53 21.14 6.04
C ASP A 115 27.16 21.85 7.35
N PRO A 116 27.44 23.16 7.51
CA PRO A 116 27.03 23.89 8.69
C PRO A 116 25.51 24.15 8.67
N GLU A 117 24.91 23.80 9.80
CA GLU A 117 23.54 24.07 10.23
C GLU A 117 23.07 25.49 9.88
N PRO A 118 21.86 25.68 9.30
CA PRO A 118 21.35 27.01 8.98
C PRO A 118 20.97 27.74 10.27
N SER A 119 21.81 28.71 10.63
CA SER A 119 21.59 29.64 11.71
C SER A 119 20.37 30.50 11.43
N LYS A 120 19.39 30.48 12.34
CA LYS A 120 18.24 31.38 12.39
C LYS A 120 18.66 32.77 12.91
N PRO A 121 18.20 33.85 12.29
CA PRO A 121 17.76 35.05 13.02
C PRO A 121 16.48 35.63 12.40
N ALA A 122 15.69 36.50 13.00
CA ALA A 122 15.42 36.97 14.37
C ALA A 122 13.97 37.49 14.30
#